data_AF-A0A1U9UW72-F1
#
_entry.id   AF-A0A1U9UW72-F1
#
_cell.length_a   1.000
_cell.length_b   1.000
_cell.length_c   1.000
_cell.angle_alpha   90.00
_cell.angle_beta   90.00
_cell.angle_gamma   90.00
#
_symmetry.space_group_name_H-M   'P 1'
#
loop_
_entity.id
_entity.type
_entity.pdbx_description
1 polymer ?
#
loop_
_entity_poly.entity_id
_entity_poly.type
_entity_poly.pdbx_seq_one_letter_code
_entity_poly.pdbx_strand_id
1 'polypeptide(L)'
;MKTLTFELDTRQGKSQRTVTIHQLIVAGWTGRDVEAMEAHIRELEELGVKRPPYTPVFYRVAAQRLGPAPEIQVSGEASSGEAEFLLVRDGDEILVGIASDHTDREAETYGITVSKQMCEKPCAPALWPLAEVEGHWDRLVLRSYATIDGERVLYQEGPVTAMRSPADLLERFSGHGGDFGEGSAMLCGTLPAIGGIRPAERFEIELEDPVLGRTLRHVYAVAALPVAG
;
A
#
# COMPACT_ATOMS: atom_id res chain seq x y z
N MET A 1 -12.52 -13.12 -4.17
CA MET A 1 -11.57 -13.90 -3.35
C MET A 1 -10.40 -14.33 -4.20
N LYS A 2 -9.16 -14.29 -3.70
CA LYS A 2 -7.96 -14.72 -4.42
C LYS A 2 -7.04 -15.47 -3.47
N THR A 3 -6.60 -16.66 -3.85
CA THR A 3 -5.63 -17.43 -3.08
C THR A 3 -4.22 -17.08 -3.53
N LEU A 4 -3.37 -16.76 -2.57
CA LEU A 4 -1.98 -16.38 -2.77
C LEU A 4 -1.10 -17.28 -1.89
N THR A 5 0.05 -17.67 -2.40
CA THR A 5 1.09 -18.35 -1.63
C THR A 5 2.24 -17.39 -1.43
N PHE A 6 2.59 -17.16 -0.16
CA PHE A 6 3.66 -16.29 0.28
C PHE A 6 4.78 -17.10 0.91
N GLU A 7 6.00 -16.60 0.82
CA GLU A 7 7.09 -16.99 1.71
C GLU A 7 6.92 -16.25 3.05
N LEU A 8 6.63 -16.99 4.11
CA LEU A 8 6.68 -16.45 5.47
C LEU A 8 8.13 -16.51 5.96
N ASP A 9 8.74 -15.33 6.12
CA ASP A 9 10.11 -15.13 6.60
C ASP A 9 10.07 -14.79 8.09
N THR A 10 10.49 -15.73 8.92
CA THR A 10 10.47 -15.64 10.39
C THR A 10 11.89 -15.65 10.94
N ARG A 11 12.06 -15.31 12.23
CA ARG A 11 13.35 -15.45 12.93
C ARG A 11 13.86 -16.90 12.97
N GLN A 12 12.98 -17.88 12.78
CA GLN A 12 13.31 -19.30 12.81
C GLN A 12 13.59 -19.87 11.41
N GLY A 13 13.37 -19.08 10.35
CA GLY A 13 13.56 -19.48 8.96
C GLY A 13 12.34 -19.19 8.09
N LYS A 14 12.42 -19.67 6.84
CA LYS A 14 11.43 -19.41 5.79
C LYS A 14 10.52 -20.62 5.57
N SER A 15 9.24 -20.36 5.34
CA SER A 15 8.24 -21.39 5.04
C SER A 15 7.25 -20.87 4.00
N GLN A 16 6.51 -21.77 3.34
CA GLN A 16 5.42 -21.36 2.45
C GLN A 16 4.11 -21.25 3.25
N ARG A 17 3.35 -20.19 3.00
CA ARG A 17 2.05 -19.94 3.61
C ARG A 17 1.04 -19.59 2.52
N THR A 18 -0.06 -20.34 2.46
CA THR A 18 -1.14 -20.07 1.50
C THR A 18 -2.30 -19.41 2.23
N VAL A 19 -2.69 -18.23 1.77
CA VAL A 19 -3.78 -17.43 2.35
C VAL A 19 -4.82 -17.14 1.27
N THR A 20 -6.10 -17.25 1.61
CA THR A 20 -7.20 -16.85 0.72
C THR A 20 -7.69 -15.47 1.10
N ILE A 21 -7.46 -14.49 0.23
CA ILE A 21 -7.88 -13.11 0.46
C ILE A 21 -9.33 -12.96 0.01
N HIS A 22 -10.22 -12.67 0.95
CA HIS A 22 -11.64 -12.41 0.74
C HIS A 22 -11.93 -10.92 0.59
N GLN A 23 -11.22 -10.08 1.34
CA GLN A 23 -11.43 -8.64 1.41
C GLN A 23 -10.10 -7.90 1.25
N LEU A 24 -10.07 -6.89 0.37
CA LEU A 24 -8.93 -6.00 0.21
C LEU A 24 -9.34 -4.57 0.55
N ILE A 25 -8.62 -3.99 1.50
CA ILE A 25 -8.83 -2.66 2.04
C ILE A 25 -7.66 -1.78 1.62
N VAL A 26 -7.93 -0.52 1.32
CA VAL A 26 -6.91 0.52 1.21
C VAL A 26 -7.25 1.61 2.21
N ALA A 27 -6.36 1.84 3.17
CA ALA A 27 -6.47 2.92 4.14
C ALA A 27 -5.82 4.18 3.56
N GLY A 28 -6.62 5.17 3.19
CA GLY A 28 -6.13 6.50 2.79
C GLY A 28 -6.12 7.46 3.97
N TRP A 29 -5.33 8.55 3.87
CA TRP A 29 -5.24 9.59 4.90
C TRP A 29 -4.73 9.05 6.25
N THR A 30 -3.67 8.23 6.20
CA THR A 30 -3.11 7.55 7.37
C THR A 30 -1.99 8.33 8.04
N GLY A 31 -1.70 9.55 7.62
CA GLY A 31 -0.68 10.40 8.24
C GLY A 31 -0.90 10.56 9.75
N ARG A 32 0.16 10.43 10.56
CA ARG A 32 0.09 10.65 12.02
C ARG A 32 0.02 12.12 12.41
N ASP A 33 0.58 13.00 11.58
CA ASP A 33 0.51 14.45 11.80
C ASP A 33 -0.89 14.96 11.44
N VAL A 34 -1.72 15.09 12.46
CA VAL A 34 -3.11 15.53 12.32
C VAL A 34 -3.19 16.97 11.83
N GLU A 35 -2.27 17.84 12.27
CA GLU A 35 -2.28 19.25 11.87
C GLU A 35 -1.87 19.40 10.40
N ALA A 36 -0.80 18.71 9.98
CA ALA A 36 -0.36 18.70 8.58
C ALA A 36 -1.42 18.08 7.65
N MET A 37 -2.06 16.98 8.09
CA MET A 37 -3.14 16.35 7.33
C MET A 37 -4.35 17.27 7.19
N GLU A 38 -4.77 17.94 8.27
CA GLU A 38 -5.90 18.88 8.22
C GLU A 38 -5.57 20.13 7.39
N ALA A 39 -4.34 20.63 7.43
CA ALA A 39 -3.89 21.72 6.56
C ALA A 39 -3.96 21.32 5.08
N HIS A 40 -3.52 20.09 4.75
CA HIS A 40 -3.60 19.57 3.38
C HIS A 40 -5.05 19.36 2.91
N ILE A 41 -5.95 18.90 3.80
CA ILE A 41 -7.39 18.80 3.47
C ILE A 41 -7.95 20.19 3.12
N ARG A 42 -7.60 21.23 3.88
CA ARG A 42 -8.08 22.60 3.62
C ARG A 42 -7.57 23.15 2.29
N GLU A 43 -6.30 22.94 1.98
CA GLU A 43 -5.73 23.29 0.67
C GLU A 43 -6.51 22.63 -0.48
N LEU A 44 -6.82 21.34 -0.35
CA LEU A 44 -7.61 20.61 -1.35
C LEU A 44 -9.07 21.09 -1.43
N GLU A 45 -9.68 21.48 -0.31
CA GLU A 45 -11.01 22.10 -0.29
C GLU A 45 -11.04 23.44 -1.05
N GLU A 46 -9.99 24.27 -0.93
CA GLU A 46 -9.84 25.52 -1.69
C GLU A 46 -9.74 25.26 -3.21
N LEU A 47 -9.22 24.09 -3.60
CA LEU A 47 -9.15 23.62 -4.99
C LEU A 47 -10.42 22.88 -5.46
N GLY A 48 -11.46 22.80 -4.61
CA GLY A 48 -12.75 22.19 -4.95
C GLY A 48 -12.84 20.68 -4.72
N VAL A 49 -11.83 20.07 -4.10
CA VAL A 49 -11.86 18.65 -3.72
C VAL A 49 -12.69 18.48 -2.44
N LYS A 50 -13.60 17.50 -2.44
CA LYS A 50 -14.45 17.24 -1.29
C LYS A 50 -13.66 16.60 -0.14
N ARG A 51 -13.77 17.18 1.06
CA ARG A 51 -13.23 16.62 2.31
C ARG A 51 -13.67 15.17 2.55
N PRO A 52 -12.75 14.30 3.04
CA PRO A 52 -13.10 12.94 3.44
C PRO A 52 -14.09 12.94 4.63
N PRO A 53 -15.04 12.00 4.67
CA PRO A 53 -16.06 11.96 5.73
C PRO A 53 -15.48 11.63 7.12
N TYR A 54 -14.34 10.96 7.18
CA TYR A 54 -13.57 10.65 8.38
C TYR A 54 -12.12 10.31 7.97
N THR A 55 -11.17 10.34 8.90
CA THR A 55 -9.77 9.96 8.64
C THR A 55 -9.25 8.95 9.66
N PRO A 56 -8.56 7.88 9.23
CA PRO A 56 -8.35 7.40 7.86
C PRO A 56 -9.63 6.98 7.14
N VAL A 57 -9.69 7.09 5.81
CA VAL A 57 -10.78 6.52 5.00
C VAL A 57 -10.41 5.10 4.58
N PHE A 58 -11.33 4.16 4.72
CA PHE A 58 -11.11 2.75 4.33
C PHE A 58 -11.85 2.42 3.03
N TYR A 59 -11.13 2.44 1.91
CA TYR A 59 -11.66 2.07 0.60
C TYR A 59 -11.67 0.54 0.43
N ARG A 60 -12.62 0.05 -0.36
CA ARG A 60 -12.73 -1.37 -0.71
C ARG A 60 -12.40 -1.56 -2.18
N VAL A 61 -11.56 -2.54 -2.46
CA VAL A 61 -11.24 -2.97 -3.82
C VAL A 61 -11.34 -4.48 -3.93
N ALA A 62 -11.50 -5.00 -5.14
CA ALA A 62 -11.56 -6.43 -5.38
C ALA A 62 -10.26 -7.13 -4.92
N ALA A 63 -10.36 -8.19 -4.12
CA ALA A 63 -9.22 -9.02 -3.70
C ALA A 63 -8.36 -9.52 -4.87
N GLN A 64 -8.98 -9.63 -6.05
CA GLN A 64 -8.39 -10.00 -7.33
C GLN A 64 -7.19 -9.13 -7.71
N ARG A 65 -7.20 -7.86 -7.28
CA ARG A 65 -6.16 -6.88 -7.58
C ARG A 65 -4.85 -7.12 -6.83
N LEU A 66 -4.86 -7.82 -5.69
CA LEU A 66 -3.65 -8.06 -4.91
C LEU A 66 -2.84 -9.22 -5.49
N GLY A 67 -1.53 -9.08 -5.69
CA GLY A 67 -0.68 -10.24 -5.96
C GLY A 67 0.76 -9.90 -6.35
N PRO A 68 1.67 -10.90 -6.39
CA PRO A 68 3.08 -10.71 -6.72
C PRO A 68 3.33 -10.60 -8.22
N ALA A 69 2.56 -9.75 -8.90
CA ALA A 69 2.68 -9.56 -10.33
C ALA A 69 4.01 -8.85 -10.66
N PRO A 70 4.83 -9.39 -11.58
CA PRO A 70 6.06 -8.73 -12.04
C PRO A 70 5.78 -7.64 -13.09
N GLU A 71 4.55 -7.56 -13.59
CA GLU A 71 4.07 -6.55 -14.52
C GLU A 71 2.59 -6.31 -14.26
N ILE A 72 2.14 -5.07 -14.43
CA ILE A 72 0.73 -4.71 -14.48
C ILE A 72 0.43 -3.96 -15.77
N GLN A 73 -0.83 -4.03 -16.19
CA GLN A 73 -1.35 -3.25 -17.30
C GLN A 73 -2.28 -2.17 -16.76
N VAL A 74 -2.16 -0.95 -17.28
CA VAL A 74 -2.90 0.24 -16.85
C VAL A 74 -3.54 0.93 -18.04
N SER A 75 -4.63 1.66 -17.82
CA SER A 75 -5.27 2.46 -18.87
C SER A 75 -4.47 3.74 -19.07
N GLY A 76 -3.96 3.97 -20.28
CA GLY A 76 -3.16 5.14 -20.59
C GLY A 76 -1.87 5.23 -19.76
N GLU A 77 -1.32 6.43 -19.66
CA GLU A 77 -0.04 6.70 -19.00
C GLU A 77 -0.21 7.38 -17.64
N ALA A 78 -1.43 7.82 -17.31
CA ALA A 78 -1.71 8.62 -16.12
C ALA A 78 -1.98 7.76 -14.87
N SER A 79 -1.03 6.89 -14.54
CA SER A 79 -1.07 6.10 -13.30
C SER A 79 0.27 6.13 -12.59
N SER A 80 0.32 5.76 -11.31
CA SER A 80 1.57 5.75 -10.55
C SER A 80 1.53 4.77 -9.37
N GLY A 81 2.70 4.28 -8.96
CA GLY A 81 2.87 3.49 -7.75
C GLY A 81 2.93 4.33 -6.48
N GLU A 82 2.47 3.76 -5.38
CA GLU A 82 2.57 4.29 -4.02
C GLU A 82 2.98 3.13 -3.11
N ALA A 83 4.18 3.18 -2.55
CA ALA A 83 4.65 2.12 -1.65
C ALA A 83 3.93 2.17 -0.31
N GLU A 84 3.45 1.01 0.13
CA GLU A 84 2.76 0.85 1.42
C GLU A 84 3.20 -0.43 2.12
N PHE A 85 3.13 -0.44 3.45
CA PHE A 85 3.11 -1.72 4.16
C PHE A 85 1.71 -2.34 4.04
N LEU A 86 1.69 -3.67 3.98
CA LEU A 86 0.49 -4.48 3.82
C LEU A 86 0.25 -5.26 5.12
N LEU A 87 -0.97 -5.29 5.62
CA LEU A 87 -1.39 -6.24 6.66
C LEU A 87 -2.18 -7.37 6.01
N VAL A 88 -1.97 -8.60 6.44
CA VAL A 88 -2.75 -9.78 6.01
C VAL A 88 -3.17 -10.57 7.25
N ARG A 89 -4.46 -10.89 7.36
CA ARG A 89 -4.98 -11.78 8.40
C ARG A 89 -4.97 -13.23 7.89
N ASP A 90 -4.31 -14.11 8.64
CA ASP A 90 -4.25 -15.56 8.43
C ASP A 90 -4.48 -16.28 9.78
N GLY A 91 -5.65 -16.87 9.95
CA GLY A 91 -6.21 -17.29 11.23
C GLY A 91 -6.23 -16.14 12.25
N ASP A 92 -5.54 -16.38 13.37
CA ASP A 92 -5.37 -15.39 14.44
C ASP A 92 -4.12 -14.51 14.26
N GLU A 93 -3.27 -14.84 13.29
CA GLU A 93 -2.03 -14.13 13.02
C GLU A 93 -2.28 -12.93 12.10
N ILE A 94 -1.55 -11.84 12.37
CA ILE A 94 -1.43 -10.73 11.42
C ILE A 94 -0.01 -10.77 10.87
N LEU A 95 0.07 -10.81 9.55
CA LEU A 95 1.31 -10.79 8.79
C LEU A 95 1.51 -9.40 8.17
N VAL A 96 2.78 -9.02 8.01
CA VAL A 96 3.23 -7.75 7.45
C VAL A 96 3.92 -8.02 6.12
N GLY A 97 3.48 -7.33 5.08
CA GLY A 97 4.05 -7.34 3.74
C GLY A 97 4.35 -5.93 3.24
N ILE A 98 4.61 -5.85 1.94
CA ILE A 98 4.61 -4.59 1.19
C ILE A 98 3.76 -4.75 -0.06
N ALA A 99 3.12 -3.65 -0.46
CA ALA A 99 2.38 -3.57 -1.70
C ALA A 99 2.44 -2.16 -2.29
N SER A 100 2.11 -2.05 -3.57
CA SER A 100 1.84 -0.77 -4.21
C SER A 100 0.35 -0.52 -4.22
N ASP A 101 -0.09 0.61 -3.67
CA ASP A 101 -1.42 1.15 -3.98
C ASP A 101 -1.35 1.86 -5.33
N HIS A 102 -1.14 1.09 -6.40
CA HIS A 102 -1.04 1.69 -7.73
C HIS A 102 -2.36 2.36 -8.08
N THR A 103 -2.32 3.62 -8.52
CA THR A 103 -3.51 4.46 -8.62
C THR A 103 -3.57 5.13 -9.98
N ASP A 104 -4.76 5.07 -10.60
CA ASP A 104 -5.09 5.82 -11.81
C ASP A 104 -5.37 7.29 -11.43
N ARG A 105 -4.52 8.20 -11.92
CA ARG A 105 -4.54 9.61 -11.51
C ARG A 105 -5.60 10.41 -12.23
N GLU A 106 -6.02 10.02 -13.42
CA GLU A 106 -7.17 10.63 -14.09
C GLU A 106 -8.47 10.27 -13.38
N ALA A 107 -8.66 8.98 -13.07
CA ALA A 107 -9.84 8.52 -12.36
C ALA A 107 -9.94 9.08 -10.93
N GLU A 108 -8.80 9.36 -10.30
CA GLU A 108 -8.76 9.89 -8.94
C GLU A 108 -9.39 11.29 -8.85
N THR A 109 -9.28 12.10 -9.91
CA THR A 109 -9.84 13.46 -9.97
C THR A 109 -11.36 13.49 -9.81
N TYR A 110 -12.07 12.42 -10.19
CA TYR A 110 -13.52 12.32 -10.02
C TYR A 110 -13.94 11.29 -8.96
N GLY A 111 -13.06 10.36 -8.56
CA GLY A 111 -13.41 9.36 -7.55
C GLY A 111 -12.24 8.49 -7.09
N ILE A 112 -11.74 8.76 -5.89
CA ILE A 112 -10.67 7.99 -5.22
C ILE A 112 -10.99 6.48 -5.12
N THR A 113 -12.24 6.11 -4.83
CA THR A 113 -12.63 4.68 -4.80
C THR A 113 -12.50 4.03 -6.17
N VAL A 114 -12.83 4.76 -7.24
CA VAL A 114 -12.79 4.26 -8.61
C VAL A 114 -11.35 4.10 -9.06
N SER A 115 -10.50 5.12 -8.84
CA SER A 115 -9.08 5.03 -9.20
C SER A 115 -8.36 3.88 -8.53
N LYS A 116 -8.60 3.67 -7.23
CA LYS A 116 -8.01 2.56 -6.49
C LYS A 116 -8.47 1.20 -7.03
N GLN A 117 -9.70 1.08 -7.51
CA GLN A 117 -10.24 -0.17 -8.07
C GLN A 117 -9.72 -0.47 -9.48
N MET A 118 -9.40 0.55 -10.27
CA MET A 118 -9.00 0.38 -11.68
C MET A 118 -7.66 -0.33 -11.84
N CYS A 119 -6.75 -0.13 -10.89
CA CYS A 119 -5.40 -0.68 -10.97
C CYS A 119 -5.22 -1.94 -10.12
N GLU A 120 -4.27 -2.78 -10.54
CA GLU A 120 -3.73 -3.85 -9.72
C GLU A 120 -3.03 -3.28 -8.46
N LYS A 121 -2.85 -4.13 -7.45
CA LYS A 121 -2.12 -3.86 -6.21
C LYS A 121 -0.95 -4.85 -6.08
N PRO A 122 0.17 -4.64 -6.82
CA PRO A 122 1.33 -5.51 -6.74
C PRO A 122 1.88 -5.63 -5.32
N CYS A 123 2.14 -6.83 -4.83
CA CYS A 123 2.69 -7.06 -3.49
C CYS A 123 3.92 -7.96 -3.51
N ALA A 124 4.78 -7.85 -2.50
CA ALA A 124 5.89 -8.80 -2.37
C ALA A 124 5.36 -10.23 -2.19
N PRO A 125 6.10 -11.24 -2.68
CA PRO A 125 5.77 -12.65 -2.44
C PRO A 125 6.17 -13.11 -1.03
N ALA A 126 6.64 -12.21 -0.16
CA ALA A 126 7.11 -12.53 1.18
C ALA A 126 6.40 -11.69 2.25
N LEU A 127 6.21 -12.30 3.43
CA LEU A 127 5.56 -11.72 4.59
C LEU A 127 6.39 -11.98 5.86
N TRP A 128 6.24 -11.11 6.85
CA TRP A 128 6.76 -11.28 8.20
C TRP A 128 5.61 -11.43 9.21
N PRO A 129 5.77 -12.18 10.31
CA PRO A 129 4.82 -12.09 11.41
C PRO A 129 4.86 -10.67 12.03
N LEU A 130 3.70 -10.03 12.23
CA LEU A 130 3.64 -8.72 12.89
C LEU A 130 4.27 -8.77 14.29
N ALA A 131 4.04 -9.87 15.03
CA ALA A 131 4.60 -10.09 16.36
C ALA A 131 6.14 -10.05 16.42
N GLU A 132 6.83 -10.30 15.30
CA GLU A 132 8.30 -10.22 15.26
C GLU A 132 8.82 -8.79 15.08
N VAL A 133 7.99 -7.86 14.59
CA VAL A 133 8.38 -6.49 14.26
C VAL A 133 7.65 -5.44 15.09
N GLU A 134 6.54 -5.77 15.75
CA GLU A 134 5.73 -4.82 16.52
C GLU A 134 6.52 -4.12 17.64
N GLY A 135 7.43 -4.85 18.30
CA GLY A 135 8.27 -4.32 19.38
C GLY A 135 9.29 -3.27 18.92
N HIS A 136 9.55 -3.16 17.62
CA HIS A 136 10.45 -2.17 17.03
C HIS A 136 9.88 -1.55 15.76
N TRP A 137 8.54 -1.50 15.64
CA TRP A 137 7.83 -1.05 14.43
C TRP A 137 8.33 0.31 13.95
N ASP A 138 8.55 1.23 14.89
CA ASP A 138 8.95 2.60 14.58
C ASP A 138 10.36 2.73 13.96
N ARG A 139 11.14 1.64 13.94
CA ARG A 139 12.47 1.59 13.28
C ARG A 139 12.41 1.12 11.83
N LEU A 140 11.27 0.63 11.35
CA LEU A 140 11.15 0.15 9.98
C LEU A 140 11.18 1.32 8.99
N VAL A 141 11.86 1.11 7.86
CA VAL A 141 12.00 2.13 6.81
C VAL A 141 11.36 1.63 5.53
N LEU A 142 10.41 2.41 5.01
CA LEU A 142 9.76 2.15 3.74
C LEU A 142 10.43 2.99 2.65
N ARG A 143 10.73 2.36 1.52
CA ARG A 143 11.31 3.02 0.35
C ARG A 143 10.62 2.58 -0.94
N SER A 144 10.66 3.46 -1.92
CA SER A 144 10.35 3.11 -3.29
C SER A 144 11.25 3.80 -4.28
N TYR A 145 11.38 3.18 -5.43
CA TYR A 145 12.11 3.72 -6.57
C TYR A 145 11.24 3.63 -7.81
N ALA A 146 11.32 4.67 -8.64
CA ALA A 146 10.61 4.74 -9.91
C ALA A 146 11.65 4.78 -11.03
N THR A 147 11.43 4.04 -12.12
CA THR A 147 12.19 4.23 -13.36
C THR A 147 11.41 5.17 -14.26
N ILE A 148 11.96 6.34 -14.53
CA ILE A 148 11.34 7.42 -15.32
C ILE A 148 12.37 7.84 -16.37
N ASP A 149 11.97 7.84 -17.64
CA ASP A 149 12.87 8.11 -18.78
C ASP A 149 14.13 7.23 -18.78
N GLY A 150 13.97 5.95 -18.39
CA GLY A 150 15.07 4.99 -18.24
C GLY A 150 15.97 5.20 -17.00
N GLU A 151 15.73 6.22 -16.18
CA GLU A 151 16.51 6.50 -14.97
C GLU A 151 15.81 6.04 -13.69
N ARG A 152 16.52 5.28 -12.85
CA ARG A 152 16.03 4.85 -11.54
C ARG A 152 16.22 5.96 -10.52
N VAL A 153 15.12 6.54 -10.04
CA VAL A 153 15.11 7.61 -9.04
C VAL A 153 14.53 7.13 -7.71
N LEU A 154 15.04 7.67 -6.59
CA LEU A 154 14.41 7.50 -5.29
C LEU A 154 13.07 8.24 -5.29
N TYR A 155 11.98 7.51 -5.09
CA TYR A 155 10.63 8.03 -5.27
C TYR A 155 9.95 8.31 -3.94
N GLN A 156 10.07 7.41 -2.96
CA GLN A 156 9.61 7.62 -1.58
C GLN A 156 10.65 7.06 -0.62
N GLU A 157 10.87 7.72 0.52
CA GLU A 157 11.69 7.21 1.61
C GLU A 157 11.26 7.84 2.93
N GLY A 158 11.15 7.01 3.97
CA GLY A 158 10.84 7.49 5.30
C GLY A 158 10.53 6.36 6.28
N PRO A 159 10.46 6.69 7.58
CA PRO A 159 10.03 5.72 8.57
C PRO A 159 8.55 5.39 8.38
N VAL A 160 8.15 4.15 8.69
CA VAL A 160 6.72 3.76 8.68
C VAL A 160 5.87 4.56 9.67
N THR A 161 6.51 5.30 10.59
CA THR A 161 5.85 6.18 11.56
C THR A 161 5.25 7.43 10.96
N ALA A 162 5.55 7.77 9.71
CA ALA A 162 4.81 8.81 9.00
C ALA A 162 3.33 8.42 8.86
N MET A 163 3.04 7.13 8.74
CA MET A 163 1.70 6.55 8.71
C MET A 163 1.32 5.95 10.07
N ARG A 164 0.02 5.87 10.36
CA ARG A 164 -0.55 5.24 11.55
C ARG A 164 -0.07 3.79 11.70
N SER A 165 0.13 3.36 12.95
CA SER A 165 0.57 2.00 13.28
C SER A 165 -0.48 0.95 12.89
N PRO A 166 -0.11 -0.33 12.71
CA PRO A 166 -1.05 -1.43 12.51
C PRO A 166 -2.18 -1.46 13.54
N ALA A 167 -1.86 -1.32 14.83
CA ALA A 167 -2.86 -1.34 15.90
C ALA A 167 -3.91 -0.21 15.76
N ASP A 168 -3.46 1.04 15.62
CA ASP A 168 -4.36 2.19 15.42
C ASP A 168 -5.20 2.08 14.13
N LEU A 169 -4.64 1.55 13.04
CA LEU A 169 -5.40 1.33 11.80
C LEU A 169 -6.51 0.29 11.98
N LEU A 170 -6.21 -0.83 12.64
CA LEU A 170 -7.17 -1.90 12.90
C LEU A 170 -8.27 -1.46 13.88
N GLU A 171 -7.90 -0.73 14.94
CA GLU A 171 -8.84 -0.14 15.90
C GLU A 171 -9.80 0.82 15.19
N ARG A 172 -9.27 1.76 14.40
CA ARG A 172 -10.10 2.73 13.66
C ARG A 172 -10.98 2.07 12.63
N PHE A 173 -10.46 1.07 11.94
CA PHE A 173 -11.22 0.32 10.97
C PHE A 173 -12.42 -0.37 11.63
N SER A 174 -12.21 -1.00 12.78
CA SER A 174 -13.27 -1.59 13.59
C SER A 174 -14.25 -0.55 14.14
N GLY A 175 -13.74 0.58 14.63
CA GLY A 175 -14.57 1.70 15.11
C GLY A 175 -15.50 2.29 14.04
N HIS A 176 -15.18 2.11 12.76
CA HIS A 176 -16.05 2.49 11.63
C HIS A 176 -16.86 1.31 11.07
N GLY A 177 -17.05 0.24 11.87
CA GLY A 177 -17.85 -0.93 11.51
C GLY A 177 -17.16 -1.93 10.58
N GLY A 178 -15.86 -1.77 10.35
CA GLY A 178 -15.05 -2.73 9.61
C GLY A 178 -14.75 -4.00 10.42
N ASP A 179 -14.60 -5.12 9.74
CA ASP A 179 -14.09 -6.35 10.31
C ASP A 179 -12.80 -6.75 9.57
N PHE A 180 -11.70 -6.86 10.29
CA PHE A 180 -10.41 -7.36 9.78
C PHE A 180 -10.22 -8.83 10.18
N GLY A 181 -11.23 -9.63 9.88
CA GLY A 181 -11.24 -11.06 10.08
C GLY A 181 -10.43 -11.82 9.04
N GLU A 182 -10.50 -13.15 9.15
CA GLU A 182 -9.75 -14.10 8.32
C GLU A 182 -9.78 -13.77 6.82
N GLY A 183 -8.61 -13.80 6.17
CA GLY A 183 -8.48 -13.49 4.75
C GLY A 183 -8.71 -12.02 4.39
N SER A 184 -8.60 -11.10 5.36
CA SER A 184 -8.52 -9.66 5.08
C SER A 184 -7.09 -9.25 4.76
N ALA A 185 -6.93 -8.33 3.81
CA ALA A 185 -5.67 -7.64 3.54
C ALA A 185 -5.86 -6.13 3.48
N MET A 186 -4.95 -5.34 4.05
CA MET A 186 -5.02 -3.88 4.10
C MET A 186 -3.72 -3.23 3.64
N LEU A 187 -3.81 -2.41 2.60
CA LEU A 187 -2.80 -1.41 2.25
C LEU A 187 -2.95 -0.22 3.21
N CYS A 188 -1.88 0.18 3.89
CA CYS A 188 -1.92 0.99 5.11
C CYS A 188 -1.48 2.47 4.95
N GLY A 189 -1.48 2.96 3.73
CA GLY A 189 -1.09 4.30 3.32
C GLY A 189 0.40 4.42 3.02
N THR A 190 0.75 5.57 2.46
CA THR A 190 2.01 5.80 1.78
C THR A 190 2.74 7.06 2.27
N LEU A 191 4.00 7.19 1.88
CA LEU A 191 4.83 8.38 2.11
C LEU A 191 4.63 9.40 0.98
N PRO A 192 4.86 10.70 1.21
CA PRO A 192 4.92 11.68 0.12
C PRO A 192 5.96 11.30 -0.92
N ALA A 193 5.62 11.41 -2.21
CA ALA A 193 6.56 11.19 -3.29
C ALA A 193 7.55 12.37 -3.40
N ILE A 194 8.84 12.06 -3.48
CA ILE A 194 9.93 13.02 -3.64
C ILE A 194 9.75 13.69 -5.01
N GLY A 195 9.59 15.01 -5.01
CA GLY A 195 9.31 15.80 -6.21
C GLY A 195 7.89 15.67 -6.77
N GLY A 196 6.97 15.03 -6.04
CA GLY A 196 5.59 14.84 -6.47
C GLY A 196 5.31 13.51 -7.16
N ILE A 197 4.03 13.24 -7.41
CA ILE A 197 3.55 11.99 -8.01
C ILE A 197 3.79 12.00 -9.52
N ARG A 198 4.34 10.90 -10.05
CA ARG A 198 4.66 10.75 -11.47
C ARG A 198 4.47 9.31 -11.95
N PRO A 199 4.07 9.10 -13.21
CA PRO A 199 4.14 7.78 -13.85
C PRO A 199 5.56 7.25 -13.93
N ALA A 200 5.68 5.93 -14.01
CA ALA A 200 6.96 5.23 -14.08
C ALA A 200 6.84 3.96 -14.90
N GLU A 201 7.88 3.63 -15.67
CA GLU A 201 7.99 2.40 -16.46
C GLU A 201 8.12 1.16 -15.56
N ARG A 202 8.74 1.35 -14.39
CA ARG A 202 8.99 0.32 -13.38
C ARG A 202 8.95 0.93 -12.00
N PHE A 203 8.38 0.18 -11.05
CA PHE A 203 8.28 0.59 -9.65
C PHE A 203 8.88 -0.49 -8.75
N GLU A 204 9.68 -0.05 -7.77
CA GLU A 204 10.33 -0.91 -6.78
C GLU A 204 9.90 -0.48 -5.39
N ILE A 205 9.67 -1.44 -4.50
CA ILE A 205 9.24 -1.19 -3.12
C ILE A 205 10.12 -1.99 -2.18
N GLU A 206 10.53 -1.37 -1.08
CA GLU A 206 11.30 -2.02 -0.01
C GLU A 206 10.76 -1.64 1.36
N LEU A 207 10.64 -2.63 2.26
CA LEU A 207 10.48 -2.38 3.69
C LEU A 207 11.67 -3.01 4.41
N GLU A 208 12.48 -2.17 5.03
CA GLU A 208 13.68 -2.56 5.77
C GLU A 208 13.37 -2.71 7.25
N ASP A 209 13.77 -3.85 7.83
CA ASP A 209 13.90 -4.06 9.27
C ASP A 209 15.38 -4.01 9.67
N PRO A 210 15.87 -2.87 10.18
CA PRO A 210 17.27 -2.74 10.59
C PRO A 210 17.59 -3.45 11.91
N VAL A 211 16.59 -3.92 12.67
CA VAL A 211 16.78 -4.63 13.94
C VAL A 211 17.05 -6.10 13.70
N LEU A 212 16.27 -6.71 12.80
CA LEU A 212 16.45 -8.11 12.41
C LEU A 212 17.33 -8.29 11.17
N GLY A 213 17.73 -7.20 10.50
CA GLY A 213 18.66 -7.23 9.36
C GLY A 213 18.08 -7.87 8.11
N ARG A 214 16.77 -7.67 7.86
CA ARG A 214 16.04 -8.25 6.72
C ARG A 214 15.24 -7.18 5.98
N THR A 215 14.85 -7.46 4.74
CA THR A 215 14.12 -6.52 3.89
C THR A 215 13.14 -7.24 2.99
N LEU A 216 11.88 -6.81 2.96
CA LEU A 216 10.93 -7.22 1.93
C LEU A 216 11.18 -6.39 0.66
N ARG A 217 11.09 -7.03 -0.51
CA ARG A 217 11.26 -6.36 -1.80
C ARG A 217 10.21 -6.81 -2.79
N HIS A 218 9.73 -5.86 -3.61
CA HIS A 218 8.95 -6.17 -4.79
C HIS A 218 9.28 -5.22 -5.93
N VAL A 219 9.16 -5.73 -7.15
CA VAL A 219 9.42 -4.99 -8.39
C VAL A 219 8.35 -5.36 -9.39
N TYR A 220 7.84 -4.36 -10.10
CA TYR A 220 6.96 -4.60 -11.24
C TYR A 220 7.14 -3.56 -12.34
N ALA A 221 6.93 -3.99 -13.58
CA ALA A 221 6.83 -3.12 -14.75
C ALA A 221 5.39 -2.60 -14.93
N VAL A 222 5.25 -1.45 -15.58
CA VAL A 222 3.96 -0.84 -15.89
C VAL A 222 3.82 -0.78 -17.41
N ALA A 223 2.83 -1.48 -17.94
CA ALA A 223 2.50 -1.47 -19.36
C ALA A 223 1.23 -0.63 -19.61
N ALA A 224 1.40 0.53 -20.24
CA ALA A 224 0.29 1.38 -20.65
C ALA A 224 -0.50 0.73 -21.80
N LEU A 225 -1.82 0.64 -21.65
CA LEU A 225 -2.75 0.21 -22.69
C LEU A 225 -3.38 1.44 -23.36
N PRO A 226 -3.67 1.38 -24.68
CA PRO A 226 -4.29 2.50 -25.37
C PRO A 226 -5.71 2.76 -24.85
N VAL A 227 -6.04 4.04 -24.66
CA VAL A 227 -7.41 4.50 -24.35
C VAL A 227 -8.10 4.85 -25.66
N ALA A 228 -9.14 4.09 -26.02
CA ALA A 228 -9.81 4.17 -27.32
C ALA A 228 -11.15 4.93 -27.31
N GLY A 229 -11.52 5.58 -26.19
CA GLY A 229 -12.76 6.35 -26.04
C GLY A 229 -12.92 6.93 -24.64
#